data_AF-A0A128A244-F1
#
_entry.id   AF-A0A128A244-F1
#
_cell.length_a   1.000
_cell.length_b   1.000
_cell.length_c   1.000
_cell.angle_alpha   90.00
_cell.angle_beta   90.00
_cell.angle_gamma   90.00
#
_symmetry.space_group_name_H-M   'P 1'
#
loop_
_entity.id
_entity.type
_entity.pdbx_description
1 polymer ?
#
loop_
_entity_poly.entity_id
_entity_poly.type
_entity_poly.pdbx_seq_one_letter_code
_entity_poly.pdbx_strand_id
1 'polypeptide(L)'
;MMFSNIYKKSRRITESTIITTLIISMVVFSNTIQYANGMDPLVPRIESIQHVSSNANLFVSAEKSSFQNYFAGPQVIEVIVIDSDISRMDEAYGEPVVTVNGKRLRVVQATDGDWYGYFADMKQAQYADATQLSNSGKGLDFGQFCSTSSSSVTGVDFSDTKGISVARHFSGASNGTQSLGSCTATNLGGTINLVGGTLLNHVVRQNKTLNGQAPEGKLGQIAANNIAFSEAWPIIQLFDFSTFPTKVSVQYYKAGGVQQVDLNFDQIPGKMIRAVTNRADFPPGSQVQADLIDPQLNIDPTEEDSWTWGASASNNTLFYQAFDRNGNLDADGTAGMQNIVGNLTTLMFNHNGRLTEDPRPQGVAVAASQSNGIQKLFKDSNGRSRTQSISGLSIPVTVLELQPNVGIFAGYDSAGIADSKMLDNAPRGKSFTAKYNDISYSAVVKLHTATLTMGIPGENTLANVNPVIKQTVVSNQPLTYPIFASFFKIIIIQNLFFY
;
A
#
# COMPACT_ATOMS: atom_id res chain seq x y z
N MET A 1 79.23 23.05 -17.39
CA MET A 1 79.84 23.27 -16.06
C MET A 1 78.74 23.85 -15.18
N MET A 2 78.32 23.30 -14.05
CA MET A 2 78.80 22.22 -13.19
C MET A 2 77.57 21.61 -12.47
N PHE A 3 77.70 20.34 -12.11
CA PHE A 3 76.72 19.48 -11.45
C PHE A 3 76.81 19.55 -9.90
N SER A 4 75.75 19.05 -9.25
CA SER A 4 75.69 18.37 -7.92
C SER A 4 75.57 19.28 -6.68
N ASN A 5 74.83 18.99 -5.60
CA ASN A 5 74.28 17.76 -4.97
C ASN A 5 72.91 18.09 -4.33
N ILE A 6 71.81 17.32 -4.45
CA ILE A 6 71.42 15.98 -3.92
C ILE A 6 71.36 15.86 -2.37
N TYR A 7 70.17 15.41 -1.90
CA TYR A 7 69.75 14.81 -0.60
C TYR A 7 69.29 15.79 0.52
N LYS A 8 68.11 15.67 1.19
CA LYS A 8 67.11 14.57 1.31
C LYS A 8 65.80 15.10 1.96
N LYS A 9 64.66 14.89 1.28
CA LYS A 9 63.40 14.27 1.76
C LYS A 9 62.71 14.82 3.03
N SER A 10 61.51 15.42 2.89
CA SER A 10 60.22 14.83 3.34
C SER A 10 59.05 15.82 3.33
N ARG A 11 57.94 15.39 2.70
CA ARG A 11 56.53 15.78 2.87
C ARG A 11 55.95 17.01 2.15
N ARG A 12 54.91 16.69 1.36
CA ARG A 12 53.75 17.48 0.90
C ARG A 12 53.89 18.25 -0.41
N ILE A 13 53.84 17.49 -1.50
CA ILE A 13 53.17 17.89 -2.74
C ILE A 13 52.19 16.77 -3.08
N THR A 14 50.90 16.99 -2.86
CA THR A 14 49.75 16.39 -3.58
C THR A 14 48.44 16.80 -2.87
N GLU A 15 48.10 18.09 -2.85
CA GLU A 15 46.77 18.57 -2.41
C GLU A 15 46.44 19.89 -3.14
N SER A 16 46.16 19.85 -4.45
CA SER A 16 45.50 21.00 -5.11
C SER A 16 44.93 20.74 -6.50
N THR A 17 44.69 19.49 -6.89
CA THR A 17 44.07 19.20 -8.21
C THR A 17 43.21 17.93 -8.17
N ILE A 18 42.52 17.69 -7.06
CA ILE A 18 41.51 16.62 -6.87
C ILE A 18 40.31 17.16 -6.07
N ILE A 19 39.96 18.45 -6.23
CA ILE A 19 38.78 19.07 -5.58
C ILE A 19 37.96 19.84 -6.62
N THR A 20 37.72 19.22 -7.77
CA THR A 20 36.74 19.72 -8.75
C THR A 20 36.00 18.59 -9.48
N THR A 21 36.15 17.35 -9.01
CA THR A 21 35.50 16.16 -9.60
C THR A 21 34.96 15.21 -8.52
N LEU A 22 34.62 15.74 -7.34
CA LEU A 22 34.09 14.96 -6.22
C LEU A 22 32.91 15.67 -5.50
N ILE A 23 32.02 16.33 -6.26
CA ILE A 23 30.70 16.80 -5.78
C ILE A 23 29.60 16.40 -6.80
N ILE A 24 29.73 15.23 -7.45
CA ILE A 24 28.66 14.62 -8.28
C ILE A 24 28.47 13.13 -7.90
N SER A 25 28.72 12.76 -6.64
CA SER A 25 28.52 11.35 -6.20
C SER A 25 28.03 11.21 -4.76
N MET A 26 27.47 12.27 -4.17
CA MET A 26 26.90 12.25 -2.82
C MET A 26 25.52 12.91 -2.76
N VAL A 27 24.62 12.54 -3.68
CA VAL A 27 23.16 12.52 -3.43
C VAL A 27 22.56 11.34 -4.20
N VAL A 28 23.05 10.15 -3.91
CA VAL A 28 22.25 8.92 -4.01
C VAL A 28 22.55 8.11 -2.75
N PHE A 29 22.31 8.72 -1.60
CA PHE A 29 21.73 7.90 -0.55
C PHE A 29 20.34 7.58 -1.05
N SER A 30 20.23 6.46 -1.79
CA SER A 30 18.99 5.72 -1.81
C SER A 30 18.64 5.58 -0.33
N ASN A 31 17.67 6.35 0.13
CA ASN A 31 16.84 5.87 1.21
C ASN A 31 16.36 4.51 0.70
N THR A 32 17.00 3.44 1.18
CA THR A 32 16.30 2.17 1.29
C THR A 32 15.12 2.50 2.18
N ILE A 33 14.01 2.93 1.56
CA ILE A 33 12.72 2.96 2.19
C ILE A 33 12.58 1.55 2.73
N GLN A 34 12.57 1.41 4.05
CA GLN A 34 12.24 0.15 4.66
C GLN A 34 10.84 -0.17 4.13
N TYR A 35 10.75 -1.20 3.30
CA TYR A 35 9.48 -1.77 2.92
C TYR A 35 8.68 -1.97 4.22
N ALA A 36 7.41 -1.54 4.26
CA ALA A 36 6.52 -1.85 5.38
C ALA A 36 6.54 -3.36 5.68
N ASN A 37 6.84 -4.16 4.64
CA ASN A 37 7.09 -5.58 4.71
C ASN A 37 8.53 -5.92 4.34
N GLY A 38 9.41 -6.26 5.30
CA GLY A 38 10.84 -6.57 5.13
C GLY A 38 11.20 -7.79 4.26
N MET A 39 10.34 -8.18 3.32
CA MET A 39 10.54 -9.22 2.31
C MET A 39 10.34 -8.63 0.92
N ASP A 40 11.27 -8.88 -0.01
CA ASP A 40 11.14 -8.45 -1.41
C ASP A 40 9.83 -9.00 -2.02
N PRO A 41 9.10 -8.19 -2.82
CA PRO A 41 7.89 -8.64 -3.50
C PRO A 41 8.14 -9.85 -4.40
N LEU A 42 7.10 -10.68 -4.56
CA LEU A 42 7.14 -11.91 -5.35
C LEU A 42 7.05 -11.64 -6.85
N VAL A 43 6.55 -10.47 -7.24
CA VAL A 43 6.54 -10.04 -8.63
C VAL A 43 7.99 -9.78 -9.09
N PRO A 44 8.46 -10.40 -10.20
CA PRO A 44 9.82 -10.18 -10.67
C PRO A 44 9.99 -8.70 -11.00
N ARG A 45 10.88 -8.00 -10.25
CA ARG A 45 11.28 -6.59 -10.40
C ARG A 45 10.49 -5.88 -11.51
N ILE A 46 9.20 -5.64 -11.26
CA ILE A 46 8.58 -4.49 -11.88
C ILE A 46 9.39 -3.33 -11.29
N GLU A 47 9.79 -2.42 -12.17
CA GLU A 47 10.67 -1.28 -11.91
C GLU A 47 10.42 -0.65 -10.55
N SER A 48 11.44 0.04 -10.01
CA SER A 48 11.40 0.69 -8.68
C SER A 48 9.98 0.97 -8.19
N ILE A 49 9.60 0.36 -7.07
CA ILE A 49 8.30 0.57 -6.42
C ILE A 49 8.12 2.06 -6.01
N GLN A 50 9.18 2.87 -6.16
CA GLN A 50 9.15 4.32 -6.11
C GLN A 50 8.44 4.90 -7.33
N HIS A 51 7.48 5.78 -7.07
CA HIS A 51 6.90 6.69 -8.06
C HIS A 51 8.02 7.42 -8.83
N VAL A 52 8.05 7.26 -10.15
CA VAL A 52 8.95 7.98 -11.05
C VAL A 52 8.10 8.95 -11.85
N SER A 53 8.19 10.24 -11.53
CA SER A 53 7.54 11.27 -12.34
C SER A 53 8.27 11.48 -13.66
N SER A 54 7.53 11.68 -14.75
CA SER A 54 8.08 12.14 -16.03
C SER A 54 8.46 13.62 -16.03
N ASN A 55 8.09 14.36 -14.99
CA ASN A 55 8.26 15.79 -14.85
C ASN A 55 9.20 16.13 -13.68
N ALA A 56 9.83 17.31 -13.75
CA ALA A 56 10.82 17.71 -12.74
C ALA A 56 10.20 18.23 -11.43
N ASN A 57 9.00 18.81 -11.48
CA ASN A 57 8.35 19.47 -10.33
C ASN A 57 6.91 18.96 -10.12
N LEU A 58 6.25 18.43 -11.14
CA LEU A 58 4.89 17.87 -11.04
C LEU A 58 4.93 16.37 -10.76
N PHE A 59 4.24 15.92 -9.73
CA PHE A 59 4.06 14.51 -9.40
C PHE A 59 2.57 14.23 -9.26
N VAL A 60 2.10 13.14 -9.87
CA VAL A 60 0.68 12.74 -9.85
C VAL A 60 0.59 11.28 -9.45
N SER A 61 -0.17 10.96 -8.41
CA SER A 61 -0.19 9.63 -7.79
C SER A 61 -0.58 8.50 -8.76
N ALA A 62 -1.44 8.77 -9.74
CA ALA A 62 -1.84 7.82 -10.79
C ALA A 62 -0.89 7.74 -12.00
N GLU A 63 0.21 8.49 -12.02
CA GLU A 63 1.25 8.35 -13.04
C GLU A 63 2.06 7.07 -12.81
N LYS A 64 1.62 5.98 -13.43
CA LYS A 64 2.23 4.65 -13.29
C LYS A 64 2.32 3.96 -14.64
N SER A 65 3.53 3.83 -15.17
CA SER A 65 3.82 3.15 -16.42
C SER A 65 3.36 1.68 -16.42
N SER A 66 3.52 0.98 -15.28
CA SER A 66 3.08 -0.41 -15.06
C SER A 66 1.57 -0.61 -15.25
N PHE A 67 0.78 0.43 -15.02
CA PHE A 67 -0.67 0.45 -15.22
C PHE A 67 -1.09 1.38 -16.36
N GLN A 68 -0.16 1.83 -17.21
CA GLN A 68 -0.43 2.73 -18.34
C GLN A 68 -1.23 3.98 -17.93
N ASN A 69 -0.94 4.52 -16.74
CA ASN A 69 -1.62 5.66 -16.12
C ASN A 69 -3.15 5.51 -16.00
N TYR A 70 -3.64 4.27 -15.91
CA TYR A 70 -5.05 4.02 -15.63
C TYR A 70 -5.37 4.26 -14.15
N PHE A 71 -6.52 4.87 -13.91
CA PHE A 71 -7.18 4.92 -12.62
C PHE A 71 -8.70 4.78 -12.83
N ALA A 72 -9.41 4.32 -11.82
CA ALA A 72 -10.80 3.91 -11.92
C ALA A 72 -11.54 4.12 -10.60
N GLY A 73 -12.88 4.13 -10.65
CA GLY A 73 -13.67 4.06 -9.43
C GLY A 73 -13.39 5.23 -8.47
N PRO A 74 -13.46 5.01 -7.15
CA PRO A 74 -13.34 6.06 -6.16
C PRO A 74 -11.88 6.38 -5.78
N GLN A 75 -10.91 6.15 -6.67
CA GLN A 75 -9.52 6.49 -6.36
C GLN A 75 -9.34 7.99 -6.15
N VAL A 76 -8.67 8.38 -5.08
CA VAL A 76 -8.24 9.76 -4.84
C VAL A 76 -6.88 9.96 -5.47
N ILE A 77 -6.75 11.00 -6.29
CA ILE A 77 -5.49 11.35 -6.94
C ILE A 77 -4.83 12.49 -6.17
N GLU A 78 -3.59 12.26 -5.75
CA GLU A 78 -2.73 13.29 -5.16
C GLU A 78 -1.88 13.93 -6.26
N VAL A 79 -1.80 15.26 -6.22
CA VAL A 79 -0.93 16.07 -7.06
C VAL A 79 0.01 16.84 -6.15
N ILE A 80 1.30 16.64 -6.36
CA ILE A 80 2.36 17.31 -5.62
C ILE A 80 3.15 18.21 -6.58
N VAL A 81 3.35 19.46 -6.19
CA VAL A 81 4.29 20.36 -6.84
C VAL A 81 5.49 20.55 -5.92
N ILE A 82 6.61 19.93 -6.30
CA ILE A 82 7.91 20.06 -5.64
C ILE A 82 8.71 21.07 -6.45
N ASP A 83 8.66 22.34 -6.04
CA ASP A 83 9.26 23.45 -6.77
C ASP A 83 10.10 24.32 -5.83
N SER A 84 11.42 24.28 -6.02
CA SER A 84 12.38 25.01 -5.20
C SER A 84 12.20 26.53 -5.24
N ASP A 85 11.56 27.07 -6.27
CA ASP A 85 11.34 28.51 -6.42
C ASP A 85 10.21 29.02 -5.52
N ILE A 86 9.37 28.12 -5.00
CA ILE A 86 8.20 28.41 -4.17
C ILE A 86 8.07 27.48 -2.94
N SER A 87 9.19 26.92 -2.47
CA SER A 87 9.21 25.93 -1.38
C SER A 87 9.46 26.51 0.01
N ARG A 88 9.91 27.77 0.10
CA ARG A 88 10.16 28.40 1.41
C ARG A 88 8.86 28.63 2.17
N MET A 89 8.84 28.27 3.45
CA MET A 89 7.66 28.42 4.30
C MET A 89 7.52 29.81 4.92
N ASP A 90 8.63 30.57 4.98
CA ASP A 90 8.74 31.90 5.60
C ASP A 90 8.61 33.06 4.60
N GLU A 91 8.35 32.75 3.33
CA GLU A 91 8.21 33.72 2.24
C GLU A 91 6.82 33.63 1.60
N ALA A 92 6.29 34.78 1.17
CA ALA A 92 4.95 34.86 0.60
C ALA A 92 5.00 34.47 -0.87
N TYR A 93 4.37 33.34 -1.24
CA TYR A 93 4.16 32.98 -2.63
C TYR A 93 2.68 33.02 -3.00
N GLY A 94 2.43 33.17 -4.30
CA GLY A 94 1.12 32.89 -4.87
C GLY A 94 0.95 31.38 -5.09
N GLU A 95 -0.29 30.90 -5.01
CA GLU A 95 -0.60 29.49 -5.28
C GLU A 95 -0.17 29.08 -6.72
N PRO A 96 0.66 28.02 -6.86
CA PRO A 96 1.07 27.54 -8.18
C PRO A 96 -0.13 27.10 -9.01
N VAL A 97 -0.06 27.37 -10.31
CA VAL A 97 -1.17 27.13 -11.23
C VAL A 97 -1.19 25.67 -11.67
N VAL A 98 -2.09 24.89 -11.07
CA VAL A 98 -2.33 23.49 -11.43
C VAL A 98 -3.74 23.34 -12.01
N THR A 99 -3.89 22.57 -13.08
CA THR A 99 -5.21 22.31 -13.69
C THR A 99 -5.44 20.84 -13.95
N VAL A 100 -6.70 20.40 -13.82
CA VAL A 100 -7.21 19.10 -14.29
C VAL A 100 -8.16 19.37 -15.45
N ASN A 101 -7.84 18.90 -16.66
CA ASN A 101 -8.60 19.18 -17.89
C ASN A 101 -8.86 20.69 -18.12
N GLY A 102 -7.85 21.52 -17.85
CA GLY A 102 -7.92 22.98 -17.99
C GLY A 102 -8.74 23.69 -16.91
N LYS A 103 -9.25 22.97 -15.91
CA LYS A 103 -9.95 23.53 -14.74
C LYS A 103 -9.02 23.63 -13.54
N ARG A 104 -9.08 24.73 -12.80
CA ARG A 104 -8.18 24.96 -11.66
C ARG A 104 -8.32 23.87 -10.60
N LEU A 105 -7.19 23.26 -10.24
CA LEU A 105 -7.04 22.46 -9.03
C LEU A 105 -6.36 23.35 -7.98
N ARG A 106 -7.01 23.55 -6.85
CA ARG A 106 -6.43 24.25 -5.70
C ARG A 106 -5.37 23.39 -5.04
N VAL A 107 -4.19 23.96 -4.79
CA VAL A 107 -3.10 23.28 -4.08
C VAL A 107 -2.66 24.10 -2.87
N VAL A 108 -2.20 23.44 -1.82
CA VAL A 108 -1.82 24.06 -0.54
C VAL A 108 -0.37 23.74 -0.20
N GLN A 109 0.35 24.71 0.35
CA GLN A 109 1.69 24.49 0.84
C GLN A 109 1.64 23.74 2.19
N ALA A 110 2.42 22.67 2.31
CA ALA A 110 2.59 21.91 3.54
C ALA A 110 3.86 22.32 4.31
N THR A 111 4.08 21.71 5.48
CA THR A 111 5.24 21.98 6.35
C THR A 111 6.57 21.42 5.84
N ASP A 112 6.57 20.68 4.74
CA ASP A 112 7.78 20.26 4.02
C ASP A 112 8.17 21.26 2.91
N GLY A 113 7.34 22.28 2.65
CA GLY A 113 7.54 23.29 1.62
C GLY A 113 6.90 22.95 0.27
N ASP A 114 6.48 21.72 0.06
CA ASP A 114 5.84 21.27 -1.18
C ASP A 114 4.35 21.62 -1.20
N TRP A 115 3.76 21.61 -2.39
CA TRP A 115 2.35 21.96 -2.59
C TRP A 115 1.52 20.75 -2.96
N TYR A 116 0.39 20.57 -2.28
CA TYR A 116 -0.44 19.37 -2.38
C TYR A 116 -1.87 19.70 -2.79
N GLY A 117 -2.44 18.89 -3.68
CA GLY A 117 -3.88 18.93 -4.00
C GLY A 117 -4.43 17.52 -4.24
N TYR A 118 -5.69 17.31 -3.87
CA TYR A 118 -6.37 16.04 -4.07
C TYR A 118 -7.56 16.21 -4.99
N PHE A 119 -7.79 15.26 -5.88
CA PHE A 119 -8.99 15.22 -6.71
C PHE A 119 -9.54 13.81 -6.90
N ALA A 120 -10.84 13.71 -7.19
CA ALA A 120 -11.52 12.44 -7.49
C ALA A 120 -12.70 12.67 -8.45
N ASP A 121 -13.21 11.59 -9.05
CA ASP A 121 -14.50 11.64 -9.74
C ASP A 121 -15.63 11.83 -8.72
N MET A 122 -16.50 12.81 -8.95
CA MET A 122 -17.58 13.18 -8.06
C MET A 122 -18.53 12.00 -7.81
N LYS A 123 -18.97 11.30 -8.87
CA LYS A 123 -19.95 10.23 -8.72
C LYS A 123 -19.34 9.03 -8.02
N GLN A 124 -18.11 8.67 -8.37
CA GLN A 124 -17.43 7.55 -7.71
C GLN A 124 -17.17 7.84 -6.23
N ALA A 125 -16.76 9.06 -5.87
CA ALA A 125 -16.65 9.48 -4.47
C ALA A 125 -18.00 9.36 -3.74
N GLN A 126 -19.10 9.85 -4.34
CA GLN A 126 -20.44 9.73 -3.74
C GLN A 126 -20.93 8.29 -3.61
N TYR A 127 -20.62 7.42 -4.59
CA TYR A 127 -21.00 6.01 -4.55
C TYR A 127 -20.21 5.23 -3.49
N ALA A 128 -18.92 5.54 -3.34
CA ALA A 128 -18.09 5.00 -2.28
C ALA A 128 -18.61 5.43 -0.90
N ASP A 129 -18.83 6.73 -0.71
CA ASP A 129 -19.33 7.29 0.54
C ASP A 129 -20.73 6.75 0.89
N ALA A 130 -21.59 6.54 -0.11
CA ALA A 130 -22.92 5.95 0.09
C ALA A 130 -22.91 4.48 0.55
N THR A 131 -21.76 3.80 0.48
CA THR A 131 -21.61 2.48 1.12
C THR A 131 -21.47 2.59 2.63
N GLN A 132 -21.11 3.76 3.16
CA GLN A 132 -20.88 3.99 4.57
C GLN A 132 -22.15 4.41 5.30
N LEU A 133 -22.22 4.07 6.59
CA LEU A 133 -23.24 4.65 7.48
C LEU A 133 -22.80 6.06 7.86
N SER A 134 -23.72 7.01 7.84
CA SER A 134 -23.44 8.43 8.09
C SER A 134 -22.53 8.64 9.29
N ASN A 135 -21.38 9.26 9.06
CA ASN A 135 -20.39 9.66 10.06
C ASN A 135 -19.61 8.49 10.72
N SER A 136 -19.36 7.39 9.99
CA SER A 136 -18.57 6.28 10.53
C SER A 136 -17.10 6.65 10.74
N GLY A 137 -16.53 7.50 9.87
CA GLY A 137 -15.09 7.78 9.88
C GLY A 137 -14.24 6.56 9.54
N LYS A 138 -14.82 5.61 8.78
CA LYS A 138 -14.28 4.27 8.51
C LYS A 138 -14.73 3.79 7.13
N GLY A 139 -14.05 2.79 6.60
CA GLY A 139 -14.38 2.27 5.28
C GLY A 139 -14.13 3.31 4.20
N LEU A 140 -14.94 3.31 3.14
CA LEU A 140 -14.81 4.23 2.01
C LEU A 140 -15.50 5.58 2.29
N ASP A 141 -15.24 6.18 3.45
CA ASP A 141 -15.82 7.46 3.89
C ASP A 141 -14.99 8.63 3.32
N PHE A 142 -15.62 9.46 2.48
CA PHE A 142 -14.95 10.61 1.85
C PHE A 142 -14.97 11.87 2.73
N GLY A 143 -15.62 11.78 3.88
CA GLY A 143 -15.97 12.90 4.73
C GLY A 143 -17.37 13.40 4.40
N GLN A 144 -17.54 14.72 4.31
CA GLN A 144 -18.81 15.30 3.87
C GLN A 144 -18.63 16.08 2.58
N PHE A 145 -19.70 16.17 1.80
CA PHE A 145 -19.69 16.86 0.52
C PHE A 145 -20.27 18.27 0.60
N CYS A 146 -19.53 19.20 0.00
CA CYS A 146 -19.89 20.60 -0.15
C CYS A 146 -19.91 20.97 -1.64
N SER A 147 -20.87 21.81 -2.03
CA SER A 147 -20.93 22.46 -3.33
C SER A 147 -19.94 23.63 -3.41
N THR A 148 -19.74 24.17 -4.61
CA THR A 148 -18.79 25.27 -4.84
C THR A 148 -19.17 26.60 -4.17
N SER A 149 -20.43 26.76 -3.71
CA SER A 149 -20.87 27.91 -2.92
C SER A 149 -20.21 27.99 -1.54
N SER A 150 -19.54 26.92 -1.10
CA SER A 150 -18.83 26.83 0.18
C SER A 150 -17.47 27.53 0.20
N SER A 151 -17.09 28.25 -0.87
CA SER A 151 -15.88 29.10 -0.88
C SER A 151 -15.88 30.16 0.22
N SER A 152 -17.06 30.62 0.64
CA SER A 152 -17.25 31.52 1.79
C SER A 152 -16.87 30.89 3.14
N VAL A 153 -16.87 29.56 3.23
CA VAL A 153 -16.56 28.80 4.45
C VAL A 153 -15.07 28.60 4.60
N THR A 154 -14.43 28.07 3.57
CA THR A 154 -13.00 27.74 3.55
C THR A 154 -12.12 28.96 3.26
N GLY A 155 -12.70 30.05 2.72
CA GLY A 155 -11.96 31.21 2.24
C GLY A 155 -11.21 30.96 0.94
N VAL A 156 -11.57 29.89 0.22
CA VAL A 156 -10.90 29.40 -1.00
C VAL A 156 -11.95 29.14 -2.08
N ASP A 157 -11.76 29.72 -3.26
CA ASP A 157 -12.64 29.49 -4.42
C ASP A 157 -12.41 28.11 -5.08
N PHE A 158 -13.49 27.35 -5.22
CA PHE A 158 -13.53 26.04 -5.89
C PHE A 158 -14.49 26.04 -7.09
N SER A 159 -14.81 27.22 -7.66
CA SER A 159 -15.77 27.39 -8.76
C SER A 159 -15.49 26.56 -10.01
N ASP A 160 -14.24 26.13 -10.23
CA ASP A 160 -13.82 25.28 -11.34
C ASP A 160 -14.05 23.77 -11.12
N THR A 161 -14.47 23.36 -9.93
CA THR A 161 -14.81 21.97 -9.59
C THR A 161 -16.34 21.77 -9.59
N LYS A 162 -16.81 20.54 -9.36
CA LYS A 162 -18.23 20.28 -9.07
C LYS A 162 -18.58 20.52 -7.60
N GLY A 163 -17.59 20.43 -6.74
CA GLY A 163 -17.67 20.59 -5.30
C GLY A 163 -16.40 20.07 -4.65
N ILE A 164 -16.47 19.88 -3.35
CA ILE A 164 -15.37 19.35 -2.54
C ILE A 164 -15.90 18.32 -1.56
N SER A 165 -15.07 17.36 -1.18
CA SER A 165 -15.23 16.66 0.09
C SER A 165 -14.34 17.29 1.15
N VAL A 166 -14.84 17.35 2.38
CA VAL A 166 -14.17 17.91 3.55
C VAL A 166 -14.03 16.86 4.64
N ALA A 167 -12.92 16.90 5.36
CA ALA A 167 -12.52 15.81 6.25
C ALA A 167 -13.40 15.62 7.49
N ARG A 168 -14.13 16.66 7.89
CA ARG A 168 -14.92 16.70 9.12
C ARG A 168 -16.33 17.22 8.84
N HIS A 169 -17.16 17.17 9.86
CA HIS A 169 -18.53 17.63 9.76
C HIS A 169 -18.65 19.15 9.53
N PHE A 170 -19.43 19.56 8.53
CA PHE A 170 -19.85 20.94 8.28
C PHE A 170 -21.37 21.08 8.26
N SER A 171 -21.90 22.17 8.80
CA SER A 171 -23.33 22.46 8.70
C SER A 171 -23.73 22.67 7.24
N GLY A 172 -24.85 22.08 6.83
CA GLY A 172 -25.34 22.16 5.45
C GLY A 172 -24.62 21.25 4.45
N ALA A 173 -23.63 20.46 4.89
CA ALA A 173 -22.99 19.44 4.07
C ALA A 173 -23.93 18.26 3.79
N SER A 174 -23.62 17.50 2.74
CA SER A 174 -24.36 16.31 2.31
C SER A 174 -23.48 15.06 2.38
N ASN A 175 -24.10 13.87 2.46
CA ASN A 175 -23.38 12.58 2.45
C ASN A 175 -23.92 11.64 1.36
N GLY A 176 -23.10 10.69 0.94
CA GLY A 176 -23.41 9.68 -0.06
C GLY A 176 -23.84 10.30 -1.39
N THR A 177 -24.92 9.77 -1.97
CA THR A 177 -25.44 10.22 -3.27
C THR A 177 -26.37 11.43 -3.20
N GLN A 178 -26.45 12.13 -2.07
CA GLN A 178 -27.25 13.35 -1.95
C GLN A 178 -26.67 14.47 -2.81
N SER A 179 -27.51 15.39 -3.28
CA SER A 179 -27.03 16.61 -3.94
C SER A 179 -26.06 17.36 -3.04
N LEU A 180 -24.97 17.88 -3.62
CA LEU A 180 -23.91 18.54 -2.87
C LEU A 180 -24.47 19.68 -2.01
N GLY A 181 -24.23 19.58 -0.71
CA GLY A 181 -24.72 20.51 0.29
C GLY A 181 -24.09 21.89 0.18
N SER A 182 -24.78 22.93 0.63
CA SER A 182 -24.18 24.28 0.72
C SER A 182 -23.60 24.43 2.12
N CYS A 183 -22.33 24.06 2.29
CA CYS A 183 -21.69 24.11 3.59
C CYS A 183 -21.61 25.54 4.10
N THR A 184 -21.77 25.71 5.41
CA THR A 184 -21.64 26.99 6.11
C THR A 184 -20.64 26.88 7.25
N ALA A 185 -19.89 27.96 7.50
CA ALA A 185 -19.03 28.09 8.66
C ALA A 185 -19.88 28.39 9.90
N THR A 186 -20.70 27.44 10.36
CA THR A 186 -21.52 27.65 11.57
C THR A 186 -21.75 26.38 12.39
N ASN A 187 -21.55 26.59 13.69
CA ASN A 187 -21.56 25.66 14.82
C ASN A 187 -22.87 24.89 15.00
N LEU A 188 -22.76 23.65 15.47
CA LEU A 188 -23.79 23.06 16.34
C LEU A 188 -23.68 23.76 17.72
N GLY A 189 -24.57 24.70 18.03
CA GLY A 189 -24.87 25.06 19.43
C GLY A 189 -24.11 26.19 20.13
N GLY A 190 -23.64 27.22 19.42
CA GLY A 190 -23.35 28.53 20.07
C GLY A 190 -22.15 28.62 21.03
N THR A 191 -21.26 27.63 21.06
CA THR A 191 -19.96 27.74 21.75
C THR A 191 -18.84 27.80 20.72
N ILE A 192 -17.91 28.75 20.84
CA ILE A 192 -16.71 28.83 19.99
C ILE A 192 -15.76 27.71 20.41
N ASN A 193 -15.97 26.52 19.85
CA ASN A 193 -14.95 25.49 19.77
C ASN A 193 -15.06 24.87 18.36
N LEU A 194 -14.40 25.53 17.41
CA LEU A 194 -14.05 24.97 16.10
C LEU A 194 -12.89 23.95 16.22
N VAL A 195 -12.72 23.36 17.41
CA VAL A 195 -11.69 22.39 17.74
C VAL A 195 -12.38 21.03 17.81
N GLY A 196 -12.16 20.18 16.81
CA GLY A 196 -12.39 18.74 16.94
C GLY A 196 -13.81 18.25 16.66
N GLY A 197 -14.33 18.46 15.45
CA GLY A 197 -15.39 17.59 14.92
C GLY A 197 -14.86 16.16 14.69
N THR A 198 -15.72 15.14 14.63
CA THR A 198 -15.30 13.78 14.27
C THR A 198 -14.58 13.80 12.92
N LEU A 199 -13.39 13.19 12.84
CA LEU A 199 -12.72 12.94 11.56
C LEU A 199 -13.52 11.89 10.81
N LEU A 200 -14.01 12.23 9.63
CA LEU A 200 -14.87 11.38 8.81
C LEU A 200 -14.11 10.84 7.59
N ASN A 201 -13.28 11.66 6.96
CA ASN A 201 -12.50 11.17 5.83
C ASN A 201 -11.59 10.01 6.23
N HIS A 202 -11.67 8.95 5.44
CA HIS A 202 -10.93 7.71 5.63
C HIS A 202 -10.25 7.21 4.35
N VAL A 203 -10.17 8.09 3.34
CA VAL A 203 -9.60 7.83 2.01
C VAL A 203 -8.40 8.73 1.69
N VAL A 204 -8.01 9.62 2.61
CA VAL A 204 -6.76 10.37 2.63
C VAL A 204 -6.28 10.47 4.09
N ARG A 205 -5.62 9.41 4.56
CA ARG A 205 -5.34 9.19 5.99
C ARG A 205 -4.02 9.77 6.49
N GLN A 206 -3.04 9.96 5.60
CA GLN A 206 -1.71 10.49 5.92
C GLN A 206 -1.41 11.77 5.12
N ASN A 207 -2.41 12.64 4.98
CA ASN A 207 -2.23 13.95 4.38
C ASN A 207 -1.16 14.78 5.11
N LYS A 208 -0.50 15.67 4.37
CA LYS A 208 0.54 16.54 4.95
C LYS A 208 -0.04 17.63 5.84
N THR A 209 0.70 17.99 6.88
CA THR A 209 0.38 19.13 7.74
C THR A 209 0.51 20.43 6.95
N LEU A 210 -0.52 21.27 7.02
CA LEU A 210 -0.54 22.58 6.35
C LEU A 210 0.54 23.52 6.93
N ASN A 211 1.14 24.36 6.08
CA ASN A 211 1.98 25.46 6.56
C ASN A 211 1.11 26.51 7.28
N GLY A 212 1.12 26.46 8.61
CA GLY A 212 0.39 27.40 9.48
C GLY A 212 1.12 28.70 9.80
N GLN A 213 2.38 28.86 9.37
CA GLN A 213 3.22 30.04 9.64
C GLN A 213 3.51 30.87 8.39
N ALA A 214 2.75 30.63 7.32
CA ALA A 214 2.86 31.38 6.09
C ALA A 214 2.69 32.89 6.31
N PRO A 215 3.47 33.73 5.60
CA PRO A 215 3.32 35.18 5.66
C PRO A 215 1.90 35.65 5.35
N GLU A 216 1.54 36.81 5.89
CA GLU A 216 0.18 37.39 5.80
C GLU A 216 -0.92 36.54 6.46
N GLY A 217 -0.55 35.50 7.21
CA GLY A 217 -1.48 34.64 7.93
C GLY A 217 -2.32 33.74 7.02
N LYS A 218 -1.87 33.46 5.79
CA LYS A 218 -2.58 32.61 4.83
C LYS A 218 -2.27 31.12 5.04
N LEU A 219 -3.13 30.38 5.74
CA LEU A 219 -2.90 28.94 5.98
C LEU A 219 -2.71 28.18 4.65
N GLY A 220 -1.63 27.39 4.57
CA GLY A 220 -1.25 26.64 3.37
C GLY A 220 -1.00 27.52 2.14
N GLN A 221 -0.74 28.81 2.35
CA GLN A 221 -0.56 29.88 1.35
C GLN A 221 -1.75 30.16 0.41
N ILE A 222 -2.97 29.72 0.76
CA ILE A 222 -4.17 30.04 -0.04
C ILE A 222 -5.36 30.54 0.79
N ALA A 223 -5.47 30.12 2.05
CA ALA A 223 -6.69 30.29 2.82
C ALA A 223 -6.61 31.53 3.73
N ALA A 224 -7.58 32.44 3.59
CA ALA A 224 -7.72 33.58 4.50
C ALA A 224 -8.51 33.23 5.79
N ASN A 225 -9.28 32.14 5.78
CA ASN A 225 -10.03 31.64 6.94
C ASN A 225 -9.37 30.37 7.50
N ASN A 226 -8.36 30.56 8.35
CA ASN A 226 -7.48 29.47 8.77
C ASN A 226 -8.21 28.35 9.54
N ILE A 227 -9.22 28.68 10.34
CA ILE A 227 -9.85 27.66 11.20
C ILE A 227 -10.73 26.72 10.38
N ALA A 228 -11.66 27.27 9.60
CA ALA A 228 -12.55 26.46 8.78
C ALA A 228 -11.77 25.68 7.70
N PHE A 229 -10.72 26.28 7.13
CA PHE A 229 -9.86 25.59 6.19
C PHE A 229 -9.09 24.43 6.84
N SER A 230 -8.54 24.64 8.04
CA SER A 230 -7.84 23.59 8.79
C SER A 230 -8.75 22.40 9.13
N GLU A 231 -10.02 22.64 9.49
CA GLU A 231 -10.97 21.56 9.80
C GLU A 231 -11.50 20.86 8.54
N ALA A 232 -11.50 21.54 7.39
CA ALA A 232 -11.87 20.95 6.11
C ALA A 232 -10.78 20.04 5.53
N TRP A 233 -9.52 20.22 5.93
CA TRP A 233 -8.35 19.52 5.40
C TRP A 233 -8.25 18.06 5.92
N PRO A 234 -7.94 17.06 5.06
CA PRO A 234 -7.71 17.18 3.62
C PRO A 234 -8.97 17.46 2.80
N ILE A 235 -8.84 18.30 1.76
CA ILE A 235 -9.93 18.64 0.83
C ILE A 235 -9.74 17.88 -0.48
N ILE A 236 -10.73 17.07 -0.86
CA ILE A 236 -10.74 16.38 -2.15
C ILE A 236 -11.63 17.17 -3.12
N GLN A 237 -11.04 17.65 -4.21
CA GLN A 237 -11.75 18.42 -5.23
C GLN A 237 -12.45 17.49 -6.21
N LEU A 238 -13.76 17.66 -6.38
CA LEU A 238 -14.58 16.74 -7.16
C LEU A 238 -14.69 17.22 -8.61
N PHE A 239 -14.23 16.39 -9.54
CA PHE A 239 -14.39 16.61 -10.98
C PHE A 239 -15.40 15.62 -11.55
N ASP A 240 -15.86 15.88 -12.76
CA ASP A 240 -16.79 15.00 -13.46
C ASP A 240 -16.06 14.36 -14.64
N PHE A 241 -15.78 13.07 -14.53
CA PHE A 241 -15.18 12.26 -15.58
C PHE A 241 -16.22 11.30 -16.21
N SER A 242 -17.51 11.62 -16.11
CA SER A 242 -18.64 10.73 -16.43
C SER A 242 -18.71 10.13 -17.84
N THR A 243 -17.81 10.49 -18.75
CA THR A 243 -17.65 9.87 -20.06
C THR A 243 -16.51 8.86 -20.06
N PHE A 244 -16.64 7.66 -19.51
CA PHE A 244 -15.56 6.67 -19.60
C PHE A 244 -15.51 6.00 -21.00
N PRO A 245 -14.33 5.88 -21.65
CA PRO A 245 -13.02 6.36 -21.18
C PRO A 245 -12.86 7.88 -21.26
N THR A 246 -12.34 8.51 -20.21
CA THR A 246 -11.98 9.94 -20.18
C THR A 246 -10.47 10.10 -20.07
N LYS A 247 -9.89 10.93 -20.94
CA LYS A 247 -8.52 11.43 -20.76
C LYS A 247 -8.53 12.52 -19.70
N VAL A 248 -7.64 12.41 -18.72
CA VAL A 248 -7.48 13.40 -17.67
C VAL A 248 -6.07 13.96 -17.76
N SER A 249 -5.96 15.24 -18.09
CA SER A 249 -4.68 15.94 -18.22
C SER A 249 -4.46 16.82 -16.99
N VAL A 250 -3.42 16.51 -16.23
CA VAL A 250 -2.97 17.30 -15.07
C VAL A 250 -1.79 18.15 -15.51
N GLN A 251 -1.90 19.47 -15.37
CA GLN A 251 -0.89 20.41 -15.85
C GLN A 251 -0.44 21.35 -14.75
N TYR A 252 0.87 21.56 -14.61
CA TYR A 252 1.48 22.60 -13.79
C TYR A 252 2.11 23.66 -14.71
N TYR A 253 1.65 24.90 -14.59
CA TYR A 253 2.14 26.04 -15.36
C TYR A 253 3.29 26.73 -14.63
N LYS A 254 4.50 26.17 -14.75
CA LYS A 254 5.72 26.77 -14.21
C LYS A 254 6.25 27.88 -15.13
N ALA A 255 6.89 28.89 -14.55
CA ALA A 255 7.73 29.81 -15.31
C ALA A 255 8.85 29.03 -16.01
N GLY A 256 8.81 28.97 -17.35
CA GLY A 256 9.76 28.20 -18.16
C GLY A 256 9.16 27.00 -18.91
N GLY A 257 7.90 26.65 -18.67
CA GLY A 257 7.17 25.65 -19.46
C GLY A 257 6.09 24.92 -18.67
N VAL A 258 5.11 24.39 -19.41
CA VAL A 258 4.05 23.55 -18.83
C VAL A 258 4.60 22.14 -18.61
N GLN A 259 4.42 21.62 -17.40
CA GLN A 259 4.61 20.21 -17.06
C GLN A 259 3.25 19.52 -17.10
N GLN A 260 3.18 18.31 -17.66
CA GLN A 260 1.92 17.64 -17.91
C GLN A 260 2.03 16.13 -17.64
N VAL A 261 0.98 15.59 -17.03
CA VAL A 261 0.74 14.16 -16.89
C VAL A 261 -0.62 13.83 -17.47
N ASP A 262 -0.68 12.85 -18.37
CA ASP A 262 -1.93 12.34 -18.92
C ASP A 262 -2.29 11.01 -18.29
N LEU A 263 -3.52 10.94 -17.78
CA LEU A 263 -4.13 9.78 -17.13
C LEU A 263 -5.34 9.27 -17.94
N ASN A 264 -5.72 8.02 -17.66
CA ASN A 264 -6.87 7.35 -18.26
C ASN A 264 -7.89 6.99 -17.17
N PHE A 265 -8.97 7.76 -17.07
CA PHE A 265 -10.10 7.37 -16.23
C PHE A 265 -11.01 6.42 -17.00
N ASP A 266 -10.95 5.13 -16.65
CA ASP A 266 -11.68 4.05 -17.31
C ASP A 266 -11.73 2.82 -16.41
N GLN A 267 -12.42 1.77 -16.84
CA GLN A 267 -12.30 0.45 -16.25
C GLN A 267 -10.89 -0.10 -16.45
N ILE A 268 -10.26 -0.60 -15.38
CA ILE A 268 -8.92 -1.17 -15.46
C ILE A 268 -8.93 -2.39 -16.39
N PRO A 269 -8.06 -2.44 -17.42
CA PRO A 269 -8.00 -3.59 -18.31
C PRO A 269 -7.66 -4.88 -17.56
N GLY A 270 -8.49 -5.91 -17.68
CA GLY A 270 -8.35 -7.15 -16.89
C GLY A 270 -6.99 -7.85 -17.02
N LYS A 271 -6.25 -7.65 -18.11
CA LYS A 271 -4.87 -8.16 -18.28
C LYS A 271 -3.84 -7.55 -17.31
N MET A 272 -4.14 -6.39 -16.72
CA MET A 272 -3.29 -5.72 -15.72
C MET A 272 -3.58 -6.24 -14.31
N ILE A 273 -4.69 -6.93 -14.10
CA ILE A 273 -5.14 -7.41 -12.79
C ILE A 273 -4.87 -8.90 -12.67
N ARG A 274 -4.05 -9.30 -11.69
CA ARG A 274 -3.69 -10.71 -11.46
C ARG A 274 -3.15 -10.94 -10.05
N ALA A 275 -3.18 -12.18 -9.60
CA ALA A 275 -2.42 -12.64 -8.45
C ALA A 275 -1.14 -13.36 -8.90
N VAL A 276 -0.06 -13.24 -8.14
CA VAL A 276 1.22 -13.89 -8.37
C VAL A 276 1.67 -14.58 -7.09
N THR A 277 2.00 -15.86 -7.15
CA THR A 277 2.52 -16.61 -6.00
C THR A 277 4.03 -16.72 -6.03
N ASN A 278 4.63 -16.93 -4.87
CA ASN A 278 6.09 -17.08 -4.74
C ASN A 278 6.64 -18.37 -5.36
N ARG A 279 5.76 -19.37 -5.53
CA ARG A 279 6.11 -20.73 -5.92
C ARG A 279 4.99 -21.34 -6.76
N ALA A 280 5.36 -22.30 -7.61
CA ALA A 280 4.42 -23.11 -8.38
C ALA A 280 3.76 -24.21 -7.54
N ASP A 281 4.45 -24.69 -6.49
CA ASP A 281 4.00 -25.77 -5.63
C ASP A 281 4.40 -25.52 -4.16
N PHE A 282 3.64 -26.10 -3.23
CA PHE A 282 3.75 -25.79 -1.80
C PHE A 282 3.92 -27.07 -0.96
N PRO A 283 5.00 -27.21 -0.16
CA PRO A 283 5.11 -28.25 0.85
C PRO A 283 4.03 -28.15 1.94
N PRO A 284 3.69 -29.27 2.61
CA PRO A 284 2.95 -29.21 3.87
C PRO A 284 3.62 -28.24 4.86
N GLY A 285 2.80 -27.43 5.54
CA GLY A 285 3.28 -26.42 6.49
C GLY A 285 3.87 -25.15 5.89
N SER A 286 3.96 -25.01 4.57
CA SER A 286 4.48 -23.80 3.93
C SER A 286 3.49 -22.63 3.90
N GLN A 287 4.02 -21.41 3.87
CA GLN A 287 3.26 -20.18 3.70
C GLN A 287 2.78 -20.05 2.25
N VAL A 288 1.51 -19.72 2.04
CA VAL A 288 0.94 -19.42 0.71
C VAL A 288 1.04 -17.93 0.47
N GLN A 289 2.25 -17.47 0.13
CA GLN A 289 2.49 -16.05 -0.14
C GLN A 289 2.05 -15.70 -1.56
N ALA A 290 1.26 -14.64 -1.68
CA ALA A 290 0.80 -14.12 -2.95
C ALA A 290 0.75 -12.59 -2.94
N ASP A 291 1.12 -12.00 -4.08
CA ASP A 291 0.89 -10.59 -4.39
C ASP A 291 -0.34 -10.47 -5.28
N LEU A 292 -1.27 -9.59 -4.93
CA LEU A 292 -2.40 -9.18 -5.74
C LEU A 292 -2.08 -7.85 -6.42
N ILE A 293 -2.04 -7.87 -7.75
CA ILE A 293 -1.90 -6.68 -8.58
C ILE A 293 -3.30 -6.27 -9.00
N ASP A 294 -3.78 -5.15 -8.46
CA ASP A 294 -5.03 -4.49 -8.87
C ASP A 294 -4.93 -2.99 -8.55
N PRO A 295 -4.67 -2.12 -9.54
CA PRO A 295 -4.55 -0.69 -9.28
C PRO A 295 -5.85 -0.05 -8.83
N GLN A 296 -7.02 -0.66 -9.06
CA GLN A 296 -8.31 -0.11 -8.62
C GLN A 296 -8.52 -0.19 -7.11
N LEU A 297 -7.80 -1.08 -6.44
CA LEU A 297 -7.84 -1.21 -4.98
C LEU A 297 -7.07 -0.10 -4.26
N ASN A 298 -6.28 0.71 -4.98
CA ASN A 298 -5.48 1.78 -4.41
C ASN A 298 -6.27 3.09 -4.34
N ILE A 299 -7.03 3.26 -3.26
CA ILE A 299 -7.94 4.37 -3.02
C ILE A 299 -7.23 5.57 -2.40
N ASP A 300 -6.39 5.34 -1.40
CA ASP A 300 -5.71 6.38 -0.63
C ASP A 300 -4.30 6.60 -1.16
N PRO A 301 -3.99 7.79 -1.73
CA PRO A 301 -2.67 8.04 -2.29
C PRO A 301 -1.59 8.27 -1.21
N THR A 302 -1.97 8.41 0.06
CA THR A 302 -1.09 8.87 1.14
C THR A 302 -0.63 7.76 2.09
N GLU A 303 -1.32 6.62 2.12
CA GLU A 303 -1.05 5.49 3.03
C GLU A 303 -1.34 4.16 2.34
N GLU A 304 -0.70 3.08 2.78
CA GLU A 304 -1.01 1.73 2.34
C GLU A 304 -2.50 1.37 2.54
N ASP A 305 -3.10 0.84 1.48
CA ASP A 305 -4.48 0.35 1.51
C ASP A 305 -4.59 -1.11 1.98
N SER A 306 -5.59 -1.38 2.80
CA SER A 306 -5.89 -2.69 3.36
C SER A 306 -7.28 -3.14 2.94
N TRP A 307 -7.37 -4.35 2.38
CA TRP A 307 -8.63 -4.95 1.92
C TRP A 307 -8.81 -6.32 2.54
N THR A 308 -9.99 -6.58 3.08
CA THR A 308 -10.31 -7.85 3.73
C THR A 308 -11.53 -8.48 3.09
N TRP A 309 -11.40 -9.75 2.71
CA TRP A 309 -12.48 -10.56 2.18
C TRP A 309 -12.98 -11.57 3.21
N GLY A 310 -14.28 -11.84 3.17
CA GLY A 310 -14.76 -13.20 3.38
C GLY A 310 -14.64 -13.95 2.06
N ALA A 311 -13.59 -14.73 1.87
CA ALA A 311 -13.27 -15.38 0.60
C ALA A 311 -14.12 -16.64 0.30
N SER A 312 -15.07 -17.06 1.13
CA SER A 312 -15.91 -18.22 0.79
C SER A 312 -16.85 -17.92 -0.37
N ALA A 313 -16.93 -18.83 -1.35
CA ALA A 313 -17.84 -18.72 -2.48
C ALA A 313 -19.32 -18.65 -2.08
N SER A 314 -19.70 -19.25 -0.94
CA SER A 314 -21.09 -19.24 -0.44
C SER A 314 -21.45 -17.99 0.37
N ASN A 315 -20.45 -17.23 0.83
CA ASN A 315 -20.65 -16.01 1.61
C ASN A 315 -19.51 -15.03 1.35
N ASN A 316 -19.48 -14.49 0.12
CA ASN A 316 -18.41 -13.61 -0.31
C ASN A 316 -18.66 -12.17 0.12
N THR A 317 -17.69 -11.58 0.81
CA THR A 317 -17.74 -10.21 1.31
C THR A 317 -16.41 -9.49 1.05
N LEU A 318 -16.43 -8.16 0.97
CA LEU A 318 -15.27 -7.30 0.75
C LEU A 318 -15.43 -6.05 1.61
N PHE A 319 -14.36 -5.69 2.31
CA PHE A 319 -14.30 -4.54 3.19
C PHE A 319 -12.99 -3.79 2.97
N TYR A 320 -13.08 -2.47 2.97
CA TYR A 320 -11.92 -1.57 2.98
C TYR A 320 -11.56 -1.24 4.43
N GLN A 321 -10.28 -1.33 4.77
CA GLN A 321 -9.73 -1.01 6.10
C GLN A 321 -10.45 -1.73 7.24
N ALA A 322 -10.62 -3.05 7.13
CA ALA A 322 -11.01 -3.83 8.32
C ALA A 322 -9.89 -3.77 9.39
N PHE A 323 -8.64 -3.75 8.92
CA PHE A 323 -7.43 -3.56 9.70
C PHE A 323 -6.60 -2.41 9.15
N ASP A 324 -5.92 -1.67 10.04
CA ASP A 324 -4.95 -0.63 9.68
C ASP A 324 -3.66 -1.24 9.08
N ARG A 325 -2.73 -0.39 8.63
CA ARG A 325 -1.42 -0.82 8.07
C ARG A 325 -0.56 -1.67 9.00
N ASN A 326 -0.88 -1.70 10.30
CA ASN A 326 -0.16 -2.45 11.33
C ASN A 326 -0.94 -3.68 11.81
N GLY A 327 -2.02 -4.06 11.11
CA GLY A 327 -2.89 -5.17 11.47
C GLY A 327 -3.70 -4.97 12.75
N ASN A 328 -3.83 -3.73 13.24
CA ASN A 328 -4.79 -3.41 14.30
C ASN A 328 -6.19 -3.27 13.73
N LEU A 329 -7.20 -3.47 14.57
CA LEU A 329 -8.59 -3.31 14.16
C LEU A 329 -8.84 -1.85 13.80
N ASP A 330 -9.38 -1.64 12.61
CA ASP A 330 -9.87 -0.34 12.18
C ASP A 330 -11.40 -0.36 12.10
N ALA A 331 -11.99 -0.83 11.00
CA ALA A 331 -13.43 -1.00 10.91
C ALA A 331 -13.95 -2.30 11.55
N ASP A 332 -13.13 -3.36 11.68
CA ASP A 332 -13.59 -4.68 12.15
C ASP A 332 -14.21 -4.63 13.56
N GLY A 333 -15.39 -5.24 13.69
CA GLY A 333 -16.21 -5.20 14.91
C GLY A 333 -17.05 -3.93 15.10
N THR A 334 -16.95 -2.94 14.21
CA THR A 334 -17.71 -1.69 14.28
C THR A 334 -18.81 -1.63 13.22
N ALA A 335 -19.74 -0.68 13.38
CA ALA A 335 -20.73 -0.38 12.35
C ALA A 335 -20.11 0.25 11.07
N GLY A 336 -18.86 0.70 11.11
CA GLY A 336 -18.14 1.21 9.94
C GLY A 336 -17.69 0.13 8.95
N MET A 337 -17.73 -1.15 9.33
CA MET A 337 -17.36 -2.24 8.43
C MET A 337 -18.49 -2.60 7.47
N GLN A 338 -18.53 -1.91 6.33
CA GLN A 338 -19.58 -2.07 5.32
C GLN A 338 -19.14 -2.98 4.17
N ASN A 339 -19.97 -3.99 3.87
CA ASN A 339 -19.69 -4.94 2.79
C ASN A 339 -20.03 -4.32 1.44
N ILE A 340 -19.02 -4.14 0.58
CA ILE A 340 -19.19 -3.44 -0.70
C ILE A 340 -19.39 -4.38 -1.90
N VAL A 341 -19.49 -5.70 -1.68
CA VAL A 341 -19.62 -6.69 -2.76
C VAL A 341 -20.84 -6.46 -3.66
N GLY A 342 -21.93 -5.91 -3.10
CA GLY A 342 -23.13 -5.52 -3.85
C GLY A 342 -22.97 -4.23 -4.67
N ASN A 343 -21.93 -3.45 -4.41
CA ASN A 343 -21.68 -2.13 -5.00
C ASN A 343 -20.55 -2.13 -6.03
N LEU A 344 -19.87 -3.26 -6.23
CA LEU A 344 -18.70 -3.39 -7.12
C LEU A 344 -18.92 -2.75 -8.50
N THR A 345 -20.01 -3.10 -9.19
CA THR A 345 -20.32 -2.54 -10.52
C THR A 345 -20.49 -1.01 -10.48
N THR A 346 -21.12 -0.49 -9.44
CA THR A 346 -21.31 0.96 -9.24
C THR A 346 -19.99 1.68 -8.98
N LEU A 347 -19.07 1.01 -8.28
CA LEU A 347 -17.71 1.46 -7.98
C LEU A 347 -16.71 1.15 -9.12
N MET A 348 -17.22 0.87 -10.32
CA MET A 348 -16.47 0.53 -11.54
C MET A 348 -15.64 -0.76 -11.45
N PHE A 349 -15.81 -1.60 -10.43
CA PHE A 349 -15.22 -2.93 -10.42
C PHE A 349 -16.01 -3.79 -11.42
N ASN A 350 -15.30 -4.41 -12.35
CA ASN A 350 -15.89 -5.30 -13.34
C ASN A 350 -15.88 -6.74 -12.82
N HIS A 351 -14.84 -7.47 -13.18
CA HIS A 351 -14.60 -8.86 -12.84
C HIS A 351 -13.72 -8.98 -11.58
N ASN A 352 -13.07 -7.88 -11.18
CA ASN A 352 -12.23 -7.74 -10.01
C ASN A 352 -13.05 -7.39 -8.73
N GLY A 353 -12.37 -7.21 -7.60
CA GLY A 353 -13.00 -6.96 -6.30
C GLY A 353 -13.60 -8.21 -5.61
N ARG A 354 -13.77 -9.34 -6.30
CA ARG A 354 -14.19 -10.60 -5.70
C ARG A 354 -13.04 -11.61 -5.66
N LEU A 355 -12.52 -11.86 -4.45
CA LEU A 355 -11.66 -12.99 -4.16
C LEU A 355 -12.51 -14.15 -3.63
N THR A 356 -12.42 -15.32 -4.24
CA THR A 356 -12.97 -16.55 -3.66
C THR A 356 -11.89 -17.59 -3.44
N GLU A 357 -11.91 -18.26 -2.30
CA GLU A 357 -11.02 -19.34 -1.94
C GLU A 357 -11.79 -20.62 -1.60
N ASP A 358 -11.24 -21.76 -2.01
CA ASP A 358 -11.66 -23.07 -1.57
C ASP A 358 -10.43 -23.84 -1.05
N PRO A 359 -10.34 -24.06 0.28
CA PRO A 359 -9.26 -24.82 0.88
C PRO A 359 -9.49 -26.33 0.82
N ARG A 360 -10.62 -26.79 0.26
CA ARG A 360 -11.02 -28.20 0.20
C ARG A 360 -11.70 -28.60 -1.13
N PRO A 361 -11.20 -28.18 -2.31
CA PRO A 361 -11.87 -28.42 -3.58
C PRO A 361 -11.96 -29.90 -3.95
N GLN A 362 -11.09 -30.74 -3.37
CA GLN A 362 -11.14 -32.19 -3.51
C GLN A 362 -11.67 -32.92 -2.25
N GLY A 363 -12.49 -32.25 -1.43
CA GLY A 363 -13.15 -32.81 -0.25
C GLY A 363 -12.26 -32.96 0.99
N VAL A 364 -11.00 -32.53 0.92
CA VAL A 364 -10.04 -32.57 2.03
C VAL A 364 -9.41 -31.19 2.19
N ALA A 365 -9.37 -30.68 3.42
CA ALA A 365 -8.71 -29.40 3.70
C ALA A 365 -7.20 -29.51 3.48
N VAL A 366 -6.63 -28.54 2.77
CA VAL A 366 -5.18 -28.45 2.50
C VAL A 366 -4.55 -27.15 2.95
N ALA A 367 -5.36 -26.11 3.13
CA ALA A 367 -4.92 -24.80 3.61
C ALA A 367 -5.92 -24.24 4.63
N ALA A 368 -5.48 -23.26 5.41
CA ALA A 368 -6.32 -22.51 6.33
C ALA A 368 -5.80 -21.08 6.46
N SER A 369 -6.71 -20.14 6.74
CA SER A 369 -6.30 -18.78 7.09
C SER A 369 -5.75 -18.70 8.51
N GLN A 370 -4.81 -17.79 8.74
CA GLN A 370 -4.11 -17.58 10.00
C GLN A 370 -3.85 -16.09 10.24
N SER A 371 -3.55 -15.75 11.50
CA SER A 371 -3.11 -14.39 11.85
C SER A 371 -1.67 -14.15 11.38
N ASN A 372 -1.37 -12.90 11.07
CA ASN A 372 -0.03 -12.38 10.79
C ASN A 372 0.05 -10.92 11.25
N GLY A 373 1.06 -10.18 10.81
CA GLY A 373 1.23 -8.75 11.12
C GLY A 373 0.22 -7.80 10.46
N ILE A 374 -0.57 -8.25 9.47
CA ILE A 374 -1.56 -7.41 8.76
C ILE A 374 -3.02 -7.80 9.07
N GLN A 375 -3.25 -8.98 9.66
CA GLN A 375 -4.57 -9.38 10.16
C GLN A 375 -4.50 -10.14 11.50
N LYS A 376 -5.42 -9.81 12.40
CA LYS A 376 -5.59 -10.51 13.68
C LYS A 376 -6.85 -11.36 13.66
N LEU A 377 -6.67 -12.68 13.63
CA LEU A 377 -7.76 -13.66 13.66
C LEU A 377 -7.89 -14.32 15.03
N PHE A 378 -9.13 -14.70 15.35
CA PHE A 378 -9.51 -15.49 16.52
C PHE A 378 -10.08 -16.83 16.09
N LYS A 379 -10.17 -17.80 17.00
CA LYS A 379 -10.81 -19.09 16.73
C LYS A 379 -12.30 -19.04 17.07
N ASP A 380 -13.15 -19.51 16.17
CA ASP A 380 -14.55 -19.79 16.45
C ASP A 380 -14.71 -21.08 17.28
N SER A 381 -15.94 -21.43 17.67
CA SER A 381 -16.24 -22.64 18.45
C SER A 381 -15.86 -23.95 17.75
N ASN A 382 -15.63 -23.92 16.44
CA ASN A 382 -15.20 -25.06 15.63
C ASN A 382 -13.69 -25.00 15.30
N GLY A 383 -12.94 -24.09 15.92
CA GLY A 383 -11.51 -23.91 15.68
C GLY A 383 -11.15 -23.23 14.35
N ARG A 384 -12.11 -22.62 13.65
CA ARG A 384 -11.86 -21.88 12.39
C ARG A 384 -11.41 -20.46 12.69
N SER A 385 -10.49 -19.94 11.88
CA SER A 385 -10.03 -18.57 12.02
C SER A 385 -11.11 -17.58 11.55
N ARG A 386 -11.40 -16.54 12.33
CA ARG A 386 -12.44 -15.53 12.10
C ARG A 386 -11.96 -14.14 12.51
N THR A 387 -12.59 -13.09 11.98
CA THR A 387 -12.47 -11.72 12.52
C THR A 387 -13.65 -11.42 13.46
N GLN A 388 -13.77 -10.21 13.98
CA GLN A 388 -14.96 -9.81 14.75
C GLN A 388 -16.21 -9.79 13.87
N SER A 389 -16.11 -9.35 12.62
CA SER A 389 -17.24 -9.23 11.69
C SER A 389 -17.36 -10.39 10.68
N ILE A 390 -16.25 -11.07 10.35
CA ILE A 390 -16.23 -12.14 9.34
C ILE A 390 -16.17 -13.50 10.03
N SER A 391 -17.14 -14.36 9.73
CA SER A 391 -17.21 -15.71 10.29
C SER A 391 -16.09 -16.62 9.73
N GLY A 392 -15.67 -17.62 10.50
CA GLY A 392 -14.64 -18.56 10.03
C GLY A 392 -15.09 -19.49 8.90
N LEU A 393 -16.40 -19.58 8.65
CA LEU A 393 -16.96 -20.21 7.44
C LEU A 393 -16.71 -19.38 6.18
N SER A 394 -16.46 -18.09 6.34
CA SER A 394 -16.27 -17.16 5.24
C SER A 394 -14.81 -17.03 4.84
N ILE A 395 -13.86 -17.66 5.54
CA ILE A 395 -12.43 -17.67 5.21
C ILE A 395 -11.89 -16.22 5.14
N PRO A 396 -11.64 -15.57 6.30
CA PRO A 396 -11.10 -14.21 6.30
C PRO A 396 -9.69 -14.19 5.72
N VAL A 397 -9.45 -13.28 4.78
CA VAL A 397 -8.15 -13.02 4.15
C VAL A 397 -8.01 -11.52 3.96
N THR A 398 -6.88 -10.97 4.38
CA THR A 398 -6.53 -9.55 4.19
C THR A 398 -5.38 -9.45 3.21
N VAL A 399 -5.32 -8.37 2.46
CA VAL A 399 -4.12 -7.97 1.73
C VAL A 399 -3.79 -6.53 2.10
N LEU A 400 -2.50 -6.22 2.19
CA LEU A 400 -2.00 -4.88 2.47
C LEU A 400 -1.16 -4.39 1.30
N GLU A 401 -1.39 -3.15 0.87
CA GLU A 401 -0.58 -2.52 -0.17
C GLU A 401 0.89 -2.50 0.25
N LEU A 402 1.80 -2.83 -0.68
CA LEU A 402 3.22 -3.00 -0.36
C LEU A 402 3.91 -1.70 0.09
N GLN A 403 3.46 -0.59 -0.47
CA GLN A 403 3.89 0.78 -0.20
C GLN A 403 2.72 1.72 -0.52
N PRO A 404 2.70 2.96 0.02
CA PRO A 404 1.65 3.90 -0.29
C PRO A 404 1.57 4.12 -1.79
N ASN A 405 0.36 4.02 -2.32
CA ASN A 405 0.05 4.33 -3.69
C ASN A 405 0.85 3.53 -4.74
N VAL A 406 0.83 2.19 -4.70
CA VAL A 406 1.46 1.32 -5.71
C VAL A 406 0.53 0.36 -6.43
N GLY A 407 -0.66 0.06 -5.91
CA GLY A 407 -1.63 -0.83 -6.57
C GLY A 407 -1.22 -2.31 -6.60
N ILE A 408 -0.29 -2.69 -5.71
CA ILE A 408 0.20 -4.05 -5.53
C ILE A 408 0.11 -4.36 -4.03
N PHE A 409 -0.54 -5.47 -3.71
CA PHE A 409 -0.92 -5.83 -2.34
C PHE A 409 -0.35 -7.19 -1.98
N ALA A 410 0.25 -7.32 -0.80
CA ALA A 410 0.74 -8.57 -0.26
C ALA A 410 -0.30 -9.23 0.65
N GLY A 411 -0.51 -10.53 0.49
CA GLY A 411 -1.19 -11.40 1.46
C GLY A 411 -0.24 -12.00 2.50
N TYR A 412 0.75 -11.21 2.94
CA TYR A 412 1.75 -11.59 3.93
C TYR A 412 2.35 -10.36 4.63
N ASP A 413 2.89 -10.57 5.82
CA ASP A 413 3.50 -9.50 6.63
C ASP A 413 5.01 -9.32 6.40
N SER A 414 5.60 -8.37 7.13
CA SER A 414 7.03 -8.07 7.12
C SER A 414 7.95 -9.21 7.53
N ALA A 415 7.44 -10.22 8.23
CA ALA A 415 8.16 -11.43 8.61
C ALA A 415 7.95 -12.58 7.59
N GLY A 416 7.16 -12.35 6.53
CA GLY A 416 6.82 -13.34 5.52
C GLY A 416 5.74 -14.33 5.93
N ILE A 417 4.98 -14.05 7.00
CA ILE A 417 3.87 -14.91 7.43
C ILE A 417 2.66 -14.55 6.58
N ALA A 418 2.18 -15.51 5.79
CA ALA A 418 1.06 -15.31 4.88
C ALA A 418 -0.29 -15.40 5.60
N ASP A 419 -1.34 -14.81 5.01
CA ASP A 419 -2.70 -14.96 5.52
C ASP A 419 -3.21 -16.41 5.41
N SER A 420 -2.66 -17.17 4.46
CA SER A 420 -2.99 -18.56 4.20
C SER A 420 -1.77 -19.47 4.36
N LYS A 421 -1.93 -20.57 5.10
CA LYS A 421 -0.90 -21.60 5.33
C LYS A 421 -1.37 -22.94 4.80
N MET A 422 -0.47 -23.69 4.15
CA MET A 422 -0.68 -25.12 3.94
C MET A 422 -0.72 -25.84 5.28
N LEU A 423 -1.68 -26.74 5.47
CA LEU A 423 -1.76 -27.57 6.67
C LEU A 423 -0.53 -28.47 6.77
N ASP A 424 -0.04 -28.71 7.98
CA ASP A 424 1.15 -29.53 8.21
C ASP A 424 0.93 -31.00 7.77
N ASN A 425 -0.32 -31.45 7.74
CA ASN A 425 -0.76 -32.76 7.26
C ASN A 425 -1.45 -32.72 5.89
N ALA A 426 -1.28 -31.65 5.10
CA ALA A 426 -1.92 -31.51 3.79
C ALA A 426 -1.53 -32.69 2.87
N PRO A 427 -2.49 -33.44 2.30
CA PRO A 427 -2.18 -34.58 1.44
C PRO A 427 -1.52 -34.15 0.12
N ARG A 428 -0.47 -34.87 -0.29
CA ARG A 428 0.21 -34.65 -1.57
C ARG A 428 -0.75 -34.75 -2.76
N GLY A 429 -0.57 -33.87 -3.75
CA GLY A 429 -1.35 -33.87 -4.98
C GLY A 429 -2.76 -33.30 -4.85
N LYS A 430 -3.14 -32.82 -3.67
CA LYS A 430 -4.33 -31.99 -3.46
C LYS A 430 -3.95 -30.52 -3.61
N SER A 431 -4.94 -29.64 -3.74
CA SER A 431 -4.68 -28.23 -4.02
C SER A 431 -5.65 -27.32 -3.30
N PHE A 432 -5.15 -26.17 -2.88
CA PHE A 432 -5.97 -25.02 -2.54
C PHE A 432 -6.27 -24.27 -3.84
N THR A 433 -7.48 -23.75 -4.00
CA THR A 433 -7.85 -22.95 -5.19
C THR A 433 -8.34 -21.58 -4.78
N ALA A 434 -7.91 -20.57 -5.53
CA ALA A 434 -8.41 -19.20 -5.42
C ALA A 434 -8.91 -18.73 -6.79
N LYS A 435 -9.83 -17.78 -6.82
CA LYS A 435 -10.29 -17.11 -8.03
C LYS A 435 -10.37 -15.62 -7.78
N TYR A 436 -9.80 -14.84 -8.69
CA TYR A 436 -9.84 -13.38 -8.68
C TYR A 436 -9.79 -12.85 -10.11
N ASN A 437 -10.60 -11.82 -10.42
CA ASN A 437 -10.67 -11.23 -11.76
C ASN A 437 -10.96 -12.27 -12.86
N ASP A 438 -11.87 -13.20 -12.57
CA ASP A 438 -12.18 -14.37 -13.41
C ASP A 438 -11.01 -15.32 -13.76
N ILE A 439 -9.87 -15.17 -13.11
CA ILE A 439 -8.71 -16.06 -13.23
C ILE A 439 -8.69 -17.00 -12.02
N SER A 440 -8.56 -18.31 -12.29
CA SER A 440 -8.39 -19.33 -11.26
C SER A 440 -6.92 -19.64 -11.02
N TYR A 441 -6.54 -19.69 -9.75
CA TYR A 441 -5.21 -20.02 -9.25
C TYR A 441 -5.29 -21.32 -8.45
N SER A 442 -4.21 -22.12 -8.50
CA SER A 442 -4.13 -23.37 -7.75
C SER A 442 -2.76 -23.48 -7.08
N ALA A 443 -2.78 -23.72 -5.77
CA ALA A 443 -1.59 -24.00 -4.97
C ALA A 443 -1.56 -25.51 -4.67
N VAL A 444 -0.71 -26.24 -5.39
CA VAL A 444 -0.64 -27.71 -5.32
C VAL A 444 0.31 -28.15 -4.22
N VAL A 445 -0.13 -29.12 -3.42
CA VAL A 445 0.68 -29.70 -2.34
C VAL A 445 1.72 -30.67 -2.93
N LYS A 446 3.01 -30.33 -2.81
CA LYS A 446 4.12 -31.21 -3.21
C LYS A 446 5.22 -31.27 -2.15
N LEU A 447 5.70 -32.49 -1.91
CA LEU A 447 6.92 -32.71 -1.14
C LEU A 447 8.13 -32.29 -1.98
N HIS A 448 9.04 -31.55 -1.37
CA HIS A 448 10.32 -31.20 -1.96
C HIS A 448 11.42 -31.99 -1.24
N THR A 449 12.30 -32.64 -1.99
CA THR A 449 13.55 -33.18 -1.48
C THR A 449 14.62 -32.09 -1.56
N ALA A 450 15.23 -31.73 -0.43
CA ALA A 450 16.43 -30.90 -0.43
C ALA A 450 17.65 -31.80 -0.70
N THR A 451 18.50 -31.41 -1.64
CA THR A 451 19.78 -32.07 -1.89
C THR A 451 20.88 -31.29 -1.17
N LEU A 452 21.51 -31.91 -0.17
CA LEU A 452 22.68 -31.35 0.49
C LEU A 452 23.93 -31.88 -0.23
N THR A 453 24.62 -31.01 -0.98
CA THR A 453 25.92 -31.35 -1.55
C THR A 453 26.99 -31.04 -0.51
N MET A 454 27.52 -32.06 0.15
CA MET A 454 28.72 -31.91 0.96
C MET A 454 29.92 -31.87 0.02
N GLY A 455 30.71 -30.79 0.09
CA GLY A 455 32.01 -30.76 -0.57
C GLY A 455 32.88 -31.89 -0.03
N ILE A 456 33.65 -32.53 -0.92
CA ILE A 456 34.71 -33.45 -0.50
C ILE A 456 35.65 -32.62 0.39
N PRO A 457 36.01 -33.09 1.61
CA PRO A 457 37.03 -32.41 2.40
C PRO A 457 38.26 -32.22 1.52
N GLY A 458 38.69 -30.97 1.33
CA GLY A 458 39.88 -30.68 0.54
C GLY A 458 41.05 -31.48 1.11
N GLU A 459 41.68 -32.30 0.29
CA GLU A 459 43.01 -32.85 0.57
C GLU A 459 43.96 -31.68 0.79
N ASN A 460 44.14 -31.26 2.04
CA ASN A 460 45.35 -30.61 2.55
C ASN A 460 45.23 -30.45 4.06
N THR A 461 45.51 -31.54 4.78
CA THR A 461 46.47 -31.49 5.89
C THR A 461 46.95 -32.91 6.19
N LEU A 462 48.24 -33.10 5.88
CA LEU A 462 49.15 -34.22 6.10
C LEU A 462 48.63 -35.41 6.93
N ALA A 463 48.74 -36.58 6.31
CA ALA A 463 48.65 -37.87 6.95
C ALA A 463 49.49 -37.91 8.23
N ASN A 464 48.83 -38.11 9.36
CA ASN A 464 49.45 -38.76 10.51
C ASN A 464 48.81 -40.15 10.64
N VAL A 465 49.65 -41.16 10.52
CA VAL A 465 49.28 -42.55 10.37
C VAL A 465 48.79 -43.12 11.71
N ASN A 466 47.54 -43.58 11.73
CA ASN A 466 46.92 -44.57 12.64
C ASN A 466 46.60 -44.20 14.12
N PRO A 467 45.56 -44.86 14.72
CA PRO A 467 44.75 -45.94 14.16
C PRO A 467 43.31 -45.57 13.76
N VAL A 468 42.90 -46.26 12.69
CA VAL A 468 41.59 -46.47 12.06
C VAL A 468 40.37 -46.32 12.99
N ILE A 469 39.54 -45.31 12.72
CA ILE A 469 38.09 -45.36 13.01
C ILE A 469 37.39 -45.69 11.69
N LYS A 470 36.85 -46.91 11.60
CA LYS A 470 35.96 -47.31 10.49
C LYS A 470 34.67 -46.50 10.60
N GLN A 471 34.48 -45.50 9.73
CA GLN A 471 33.19 -44.87 9.53
C GLN A 471 32.39 -45.69 8.51
N THR A 472 31.47 -46.51 9.00
CA THR A 472 30.52 -47.23 8.17
C THR A 472 29.46 -46.25 7.67
N VAL A 473 29.47 -45.92 6.39
CA VAL A 473 28.38 -45.18 5.73
C VAL A 473 27.23 -46.16 5.50
N VAL A 474 26.16 -46.04 6.28
CA VAL A 474 24.93 -46.81 6.08
C VAL A 474 24.07 -46.09 5.05
N SER A 475 24.09 -46.62 3.82
CA SER A 475 23.16 -46.25 2.74
C SER A 475 21.84 -47.01 2.93
N ASN A 476 20.75 -46.30 3.26
CA ASN A 476 19.40 -46.89 3.29
C ASN A 476 18.84 -47.04 1.86
N GLN A 477 18.88 -48.27 1.35
CA GLN A 477 17.95 -48.78 0.33
C GLN A 477 17.39 -50.12 0.82
N PRO A 478 16.13 -50.47 0.50
CA PRO A 478 15.40 -51.48 1.25
C PRO A 478 15.72 -52.88 0.74
N LEU A 479 16.08 -53.77 1.66
CA LEU A 479 16.01 -55.22 1.45
C LEU A 479 15.17 -55.84 2.57
N THR A 480 14.29 -56.71 2.12
CA THR A 480 13.23 -57.47 2.79
C THR A 480 13.64 -58.22 4.06
N TYR A 481 12.74 -58.20 5.06
CA TYR A 481 12.62 -58.86 6.39
C TYR A 481 13.24 -60.27 6.62
N PRO A 482 13.26 -60.84 7.87
CA PRO A 482 13.14 -60.27 9.24
C PRO A 482 14.27 -60.73 10.22
N ILE A 483 14.33 -60.16 11.43
CA ILE A 483 14.45 -60.83 12.77
C ILE A 483 14.88 -59.82 13.87
N PHE A 484 14.02 -59.74 14.89
CA PHE A 484 14.15 -59.40 16.33
C PHE A 484 15.24 -58.45 16.91
N ALA A 485 14.68 -57.43 17.61
CA ALA A 485 14.98 -56.93 18.96
C ALA A 485 16.31 -56.23 19.31
N SER A 486 16.20 -54.95 19.69
CA SER A 486 16.27 -54.48 21.10
C SER A 486 16.93 -53.10 21.24
N PHE A 487 16.20 -52.20 21.91
CA PHE A 487 16.60 -51.08 22.79
C PHE A 487 17.95 -50.37 22.61
N PHE A 488 17.91 -49.02 22.51
CA PHE A 488 18.53 -48.12 23.50
C PHE A 488 17.92 -46.69 23.43
N LYS A 489 17.42 -46.22 24.58
CA LYS A 489 17.14 -44.80 24.93
C LYS A 489 18.46 -44.14 25.37
N ILE A 490 18.62 -42.82 25.21
CA ILE A 490 19.30 -41.84 26.13
C ILE A 490 19.52 -40.53 25.32
N ILE A 491 18.81 -39.43 25.57
CA ILE A 491 18.86 -38.38 26.63
C ILE A 491 19.55 -37.09 26.13
N ILE A 492 18.84 -35.99 26.42
CA ILE A 492 19.09 -34.55 26.26
C ILE A 492 20.41 -34.08 26.90
N ILE A 493 21.10 -33.11 26.27
CA ILE A 493 21.81 -32.02 26.98
C ILE A 493 21.61 -30.69 26.24
N GLN A 494 21.05 -29.70 26.97
CA GLN A 494 21.10 -28.26 26.72
C GLN A 494 22.51 -27.72 26.97
N ASN A 495 22.94 -26.71 26.19
CA ASN A 495 23.69 -25.50 26.62
C ASN A 495 23.99 -24.69 25.33
N LEU A 496 23.44 -23.48 25.11
CA LEU A 496 23.89 -22.18 25.65
C LEU A 496 25.42 -22.03 25.58
N PHE A 497 25.93 -21.17 24.68
CA PHE A 497 26.68 -19.94 24.99
C PHE A 497 27.19 -19.25 23.69
N PHE A 498 26.74 -18.00 23.49
CA PHE A 498 27.46 -16.80 23.03
C PHE A 498 28.49 -16.88 21.88
N TYR A 499 28.20 -16.21 20.77
CA TYR A 499 28.63 -14.81 20.53
C TYR A 499 27.59 -14.07 19.67
#